data_AF-A0A1M6ITY6-F1
#
_entry.id   AF-A0A1M6ITY6-F1
#
_cell.length_a   1.000
_cell.length_b   1.000
_cell.length_c   1.000
_cell.angle_alpha   90.00
_cell.angle_beta   90.00
_cell.angle_gamma   90.00
#
_symmetry.space_group_name_H-M   'P 1'
#
loop_
_entity.id
_entity.type
_entity.pdbx_description
1 polymer ?
#
loop_
_entity_poly.entity_id
_entity_poly.type
_entity_poly.pdbx_seq_one_letter_code
_entity_poly.pdbx_strand_id
1 'polypeptide(L)'
;MADTVETLKELARQVRYATQEGENTGERVGRTLVGILNLLSQCSLEELNKIFLHKSKPDETPFLLKLLGGAEVGETIDSLVAGKGILLKNGRVQADTLEARFALIVQEVIFNRLSAMESDYSFSESGTIESVELLEDGTYRLPLRKRLENDFTALDENDIIYGMVNNLASGGGDYYTSWLRVLHVDTSANVITAVLYPDSEVPGGKNYPPEPLMIITRRGNPVNEDRQAYWYLSTREKCICMLDGVTKPILEEHNYAIIIGRLKQLSLFDNLPINYRHSYVYCRGIAFQERLQIQYPGIPVVSLVDRGDWSSEVAASDNPYSVSSTSADTVWHYGCRWQCLINGTLDEPRFGSTGWAMKEGNPNFSIDISSANDWRIDLDKMDENGNLVDDLDVLTITGMLYNRDVTEHILDADVEWTRDSGNITEDNAWAVKHADTGKVLVLRRDDLGTSFVQVGSCKFKATVLLRDGKNVYPDEIEVVI
;
A
#
# COMPACT_ATOMS: atom_id res chain seq x y z
N MET A 1 42.83 62.80 56.25
CA MET A 1 43.33 62.44 54.90
C MET A 1 42.55 61.22 54.49
N ALA A 2 41.87 61.23 53.34
CA ALA A 2 41.18 60.05 52.85
C ALA A 2 42.26 59.03 52.46
N ASP A 3 42.42 57.96 53.25
CA ASP A 3 43.39 56.91 52.95
C ASP A 3 42.95 56.19 51.67
N THR A 4 43.69 56.40 50.58
CA THR A 4 43.41 55.77 49.29
C THR A 4 43.88 54.31 49.30
N VAL A 5 43.41 53.49 48.34
CA VAL A 5 43.86 52.09 48.16
C VAL A 5 45.40 51.99 48.10
N GLU A 6 46.05 53.04 47.61
CA GLU A 6 47.52 53.17 47.57
C GLU A 6 48.14 53.28 48.97
N THR A 7 47.55 54.07 49.86
CA THR A 7 47.96 54.16 51.27
C THR A 7 47.84 52.82 51.98
N LEU A 8 46.79 52.06 51.71
CA LEU A 8 46.62 50.70 52.26
C LEU A 8 47.67 49.72 51.74
N LYS A 9 48.03 49.78 50.46
CA LYS A 9 49.11 48.95 49.91
C LYS A 9 50.44 49.25 50.58
N GLU A 10 50.72 50.51 50.88
CA GLU A 10 51.94 50.92 51.58
C GLU A 10 51.94 50.47 53.05
N LEU A 11 50.82 50.65 53.76
CA LEU A 11 50.64 50.14 55.13
C LEU A 11 50.75 48.60 55.19
N ALA A 12 50.22 47.88 54.20
CA ALA A 12 50.33 46.43 54.12
C ALA A 12 51.78 45.97 53.82
N ARG A 13 52.54 46.70 53.00
CA ARG A 13 53.98 46.42 52.82
C ARG A 13 54.73 46.60 54.13
N GLN A 14 54.41 47.65 54.86
CA GLN A 14 55.00 47.95 56.17
C GLN A 14 54.80 46.81 57.19
N VAL A 15 53.64 46.14 57.20
CA VAL A 15 53.42 44.92 58.00
C VAL A 15 54.34 43.77 57.55
N ARG A 16 54.58 43.62 56.24
CA ARG A 16 55.27 42.48 55.65
C ARG A 16 56.80 42.50 55.82
N TYR A 17 57.40 43.66 56.07
CA TYR A 17 58.85 43.85 56.14
C TYR A 17 59.37 44.26 57.54
N ALA A 18 58.66 43.90 58.62
CA ALA A 18 59.07 44.23 59.98
C ALA A 18 60.26 43.37 60.44
N THR A 19 61.47 43.93 60.46
CA THR A 19 62.69 43.28 60.95
C THR A 19 63.49 44.13 61.96
N GLN A 20 62.92 45.24 62.45
CA GLN A 20 63.57 46.11 63.42
C GLN A 20 63.01 45.90 64.84
N GLU A 21 63.92 45.78 65.81
CA GLU A 21 63.62 45.48 67.22
C GLU A 21 62.99 46.72 67.90
N GLY A 22 61.76 46.58 68.41
CA GLY A 22 61.02 47.65 69.09
C GLY A 22 59.71 48.13 68.42
N GLU A 23 59.38 47.65 67.22
CA GLU A 23 58.12 47.99 66.54
C GLU A 23 57.00 46.95 66.79
N ASN A 24 55.83 47.39 67.28
CA ASN A 24 54.70 46.50 67.55
C ASN A 24 53.90 46.17 66.27
N THR A 25 54.08 44.96 65.74
CA THR A 25 53.37 44.44 64.55
C THR A 25 51.84 44.49 64.68
N GLY A 26 51.30 44.33 65.89
CA GLY A 26 49.87 44.36 66.16
C GLY A 26 49.22 45.71 65.83
N GLU A 27 49.92 46.81 66.08
CA GLU A 27 49.41 48.16 65.80
C GLU A 27 49.35 48.44 64.29
N ARG A 28 50.29 47.91 63.51
CA ARG A 28 50.35 48.06 62.04
C ARG A 28 49.28 47.24 61.34
N VAL A 29 49.07 46.00 61.79
CA VAL A 29 47.96 45.15 61.33
C VAL A 29 46.62 45.81 61.68
N GLY A 30 46.47 46.32 62.90
CA GLY A 30 45.29 47.05 63.34
C GLY A 30 44.99 48.27 62.45
N ARG A 31 46.01 49.11 62.17
CA ARG A 31 45.86 50.27 61.27
C ARG A 31 45.46 49.89 59.85
N THR A 32 46.04 48.84 59.31
CA THR A 32 45.72 48.36 57.96
C THR A 32 44.28 47.83 57.91
N LEU A 33 43.85 47.08 58.93
CA LEU A 33 42.48 46.57 59.04
C LEU A 33 41.46 47.71 59.18
N VAL A 34 41.76 48.71 60.02
CA VAL A 34 40.90 49.90 60.19
C VAL A 34 40.79 50.68 58.88
N GLY A 35 41.88 50.81 58.12
CA GLY A 35 41.83 51.45 56.80
C GLY A 35 40.95 50.70 55.80
N ILE A 36 41.01 49.35 55.79
CA ILE A 36 40.13 48.52 54.95
C ILE A 36 38.66 48.68 55.39
N LEU A 37 38.38 48.64 56.69
CA LEU A 37 37.04 48.82 57.22
C LEU A 37 36.48 50.22 56.93
N ASN A 38 37.31 51.25 56.99
CA ASN A 38 36.90 52.61 56.62
C ASN A 38 36.54 52.71 55.14
N LEU A 39 37.31 52.10 54.24
CA LEU A 39 36.96 52.06 52.81
C LEU A 39 35.68 51.25 52.56
N LEU A 40 35.50 50.11 53.24
CA LEU A 40 34.26 49.34 53.14
C LEU A 40 33.05 50.08 53.74
N SER A 41 33.26 50.90 54.78
CA SER A 41 32.20 51.75 55.37
C SER A 41 31.79 52.94 54.49
N GLN A 42 32.60 53.27 53.48
CA GLN A 42 32.27 54.29 52.47
C GLN A 42 31.41 53.73 51.34
N CYS A 43 31.29 52.41 51.21
CA CYS A 43 30.39 51.75 50.27
C CYS A 43 29.05 51.44 50.94
N SER A 44 27.94 51.70 50.25
CA SER A 44 26.62 51.33 50.79
C SER A 44 26.44 49.81 50.83
N LEU A 45 25.67 49.30 51.79
CA LEU A 45 25.34 47.87 51.87
C LEU A 45 24.64 47.37 50.59
N GLU A 46 23.92 48.26 49.91
CA GLU A 46 23.27 48.00 48.62
C GLU A 46 24.26 47.77 47.47
N GLU A 47 25.37 48.49 47.42
CA GLU A 47 26.39 48.30 46.38
C GLU A 47 27.19 47.03 46.62
N LEU A 48 27.53 46.73 47.88
CA LEU A 48 28.20 45.48 48.23
C LEU A 48 27.32 44.26 47.91
N ASN A 49 26.00 44.37 48.10
CA ASN A 49 25.03 43.33 47.74
C ASN A 49 24.97 43.01 46.24
N LYS A 50 25.44 43.91 45.35
CA LYS A 50 25.45 43.67 43.90
C LYS A 50 26.72 42.96 43.41
N ILE A 51 27.76 42.91 44.24
CA ILE A 51 29.10 42.48 43.82
C ILE A 51 29.43 41.05 44.31
N PHE A 52 28.90 40.64 45.46
CA PHE A 52 29.25 39.36 46.09
C PHE A 52 28.07 38.37 46.11
N LEU A 53 28.39 37.10 45.88
CA LEU A 53 27.46 35.99 46.08
C LEU A 53 27.10 35.86 47.58
N HIS A 54 25.81 35.85 47.87
CA HIS A 54 25.21 35.64 49.17
C HIS A 54 25.16 34.16 49.56
N LYS A 55 25.35 33.90 50.85
CA LYS A 55 25.25 32.55 51.43
C LYS A 55 23.90 32.27 52.10
N SER A 56 23.07 33.30 52.31
CA SER A 56 21.83 33.22 53.09
C SER A 56 20.56 33.57 52.31
N LYS A 57 20.69 33.94 51.02
CA LYS A 57 19.57 34.21 50.13
C LYS A 57 19.91 33.74 48.70
N PRO A 58 18.90 33.50 47.85
CA PRO A 58 19.13 33.17 46.45
C PRO A 58 19.90 34.28 45.72
N ASP A 59 20.87 33.91 44.89
CA ASP A 59 21.52 34.78 43.92
C ASP A 59 21.07 34.45 42.51
N GLU A 60 20.99 35.48 41.67
CA GLU A 60 20.76 35.37 40.24
C GLU A 60 21.71 36.27 39.47
N THR A 61 22.10 35.86 38.26
CA THR A 61 22.89 36.69 37.34
C THR A 61 22.42 36.49 35.90
N PRO A 62 22.27 37.56 35.11
CA PRO A 62 21.98 37.46 33.68
C PRO A 62 23.22 37.09 32.83
N PHE A 63 24.41 36.94 33.44
CA PHE A 63 25.66 36.64 32.75
C PHE A 63 26.14 35.20 32.99
N LEU A 64 27.01 34.71 32.11
CA LEU A 64 27.57 33.35 32.19
C LEU A 64 28.36 33.13 33.49
N LEU A 65 27.93 32.16 34.31
CA LEU A 65 28.66 31.73 35.49
C LEU A 65 29.68 30.64 35.12
N LYS A 66 30.99 30.97 35.16
CA LYS A 66 32.07 29.99 34.97
C LYS A 66 32.62 29.53 36.32
N LEU A 67 32.45 28.24 36.64
CA LEU A 67 32.95 27.62 37.86
C LEU A 67 34.27 26.90 37.59
N LEU A 68 35.38 27.64 37.69
CA LEU A 68 36.72 27.16 37.30
C LEU A 68 37.30 26.09 38.24
N GLY A 69 36.81 26.02 39.48
CA GLY A 69 37.22 25.03 40.49
C GLY A 69 36.25 23.87 40.69
N GLY A 70 35.23 23.76 39.83
CA GLY A 70 34.10 22.84 40.04
C GLY A 70 32.99 23.45 40.91
N ALA A 71 31.87 22.75 40.97
CA ALA A 71 30.71 23.10 41.79
C ALA A 71 30.45 21.95 42.77
N GLU A 72 30.42 22.23 44.07
CA GLU A 72 29.95 21.28 45.08
C GLU A 72 28.53 21.70 45.47
N VAL A 73 27.56 20.89 45.05
CA VAL A 73 26.14 21.12 45.36
C VAL A 73 25.81 20.24 46.56
N GLY A 74 25.35 20.86 47.66
CA GLY A 74 25.06 20.17 48.93
C GLY A 74 23.88 19.19 48.89
N GLU A 75 23.40 18.79 50.06
CA GLU A 75 22.39 17.74 50.23
C GLU A 75 20.94 18.16 49.90
N THR A 76 20.28 17.50 48.93
CA THR A 76 18.83 17.64 48.57
C THR A 76 18.06 16.30 48.32
N ILE A 77 17.19 15.72 49.18
CA ILE A 77 16.43 14.40 48.98
C ILE A 77 14.91 14.66 48.99
N ASP A 78 14.01 13.88 48.38
CA ASP A 78 14.11 12.48 47.89
C ASP A 78 13.16 12.08 46.75
N SER A 79 13.58 11.11 45.91
CA SER A 79 12.82 10.10 45.13
C SER A 79 13.36 9.79 43.71
N LEU A 80 13.10 8.62 43.12
CA LEU A 80 13.17 8.42 41.64
C LEU A 80 11.88 8.92 40.93
N VAL A 81 11.04 9.60 41.70
CA VAL A 81 10.06 10.64 41.34
C VAL A 81 10.61 12.06 41.71
N ALA A 82 11.73 12.19 42.45
CA ALA A 82 12.37 13.45 42.90
C ALA A 82 13.83 13.32 43.45
N GLY A 83 14.85 13.05 42.62
CA GLY A 83 16.17 12.58 43.12
C GLY A 83 17.10 13.71 43.58
N LYS A 84 18.05 13.41 44.50
CA LYS A 84 19.19 14.32 44.82
C LYS A 84 20.05 14.52 43.58
N GLY A 85 19.87 15.66 42.94
CA GLY A 85 20.75 16.10 41.86
C GLY A 85 20.54 17.56 41.56
N ILE A 86 21.41 18.10 40.71
CA ILE A 86 21.24 19.44 40.17
C ILE A 86 19.90 19.46 39.41
N LEU A 87 18.93 20.23 39.90
CA LEU A 87 17.68 20.48 39.18
C LEU A 87 17.98 21.48 38.05
N LEU A 88 18.51 21.00 36.94
CA LEU A 88 18.61 21.78 35.71
C LEU A 88 17.19 22.00 35.20
N LYS A 89 16.74 23.25 35.10
CA LYS A 89 15.45 23.58 34.47
C LYS A 89 15.44 22.99 33.05
N ASN A 90 14.54 22.05 32.77
CA ASN A 90 14.42 21.21 31.55
C ASN A 90 15.29 19.93 31.46
N GLY A 91 16.02 19.53 32.51
CA GLY A 91 16.55 18.17 32.69
C GLY A 91 17.58 17.67 31.66
N ARG A 92 18.18 18.55 30.84
CA ARG A 92 19.15 18.16 29.80
C ARG A 92 20.57 18.54 30.21
N VAL A 93 21.45 17.54 30.20
CA VAL A 93 22.90 17.74 30.21
C VAL A 93 23.39 17.44 28.79
N GLN A 94 23.99 18.42 28.13
CA GLN A 94 24.69 18.23 26.86
C GLN A 94 26.18 18.43 27.12
N ALA A 95 26.96 17.37 26.93
CA ALA A 95 28.40 17.37 27.11
C ALA A 95 29.05 16.51 26.03
N ASP A 96 30.21 16.96 25.52
CA ASP A 96 30.99 16.20 24.53
C ASP A 96 31.66 14.97 25.15
N THR A 97 31.88 14.96 26.47
CA THR A 97 32.43 13.82 27.21
C THR A 97 31.86 13.80 28.62
N LEU A 98 31.39 12.62 29.06
CA LEU A 98 30.92 12.37 30.41
C LEU A 98 31.76 11.24 31.03
N GLU A 99 32.62 11.58 31.98
CA GLU A 99 33.46 10.61 32.69
C GLU A 99 32.94 10.41 34.11
N ALA A 100 32.52 9.18 34.44
CA ALA A 100 32.10 8.78 35.78
C ALA A 100 33.13 7.83 36.40
N ARG A 101 33.76 8.22 37.51
CA ARG A 101 34.85 7.43 38.13
C ARG A 101 34.39 6.19 38.89
N PHE A 102 33.12 6.15 39.32
CA PHE A 102 32.58 5.05 40.11
C PHE A 102 31.43 4.35 39.38
N ALA A 103 30.30 5.03 39.14
CA ALA A 103 29.16 4.45 38.43
C ALA A 103 28.32 5.51 37.71
N LEU A 104 27.74 5.13 36.57
CA LEU A 104 26.65 5.84 35.90
C LEU A 104 25.38 4.98 36.03
N ILE A 105 24.38 5.45 36.78
CA ILE A 105 23.09 4.77 36.97
C ILE A 105 22.02 5.55 36.22
N VAL A 106 21.43 4.95 35.18
CA VAL A 106 20.38 5.56 34.36
C VAL A 106 19.33 4.51 33.99
N GLN A 107 18.13 4.96 33.64
CA GLN A 107 17.04 4.07 33.21
C GLN A 107 17.31 3.42 31.85
N GLU A 108 17.91 4.17 30.90
CA GLU A 108 18.31 3.66 29.59
C GLU A 108 19.56 4.40 29.08
N VAL A 109 20.56 3.64 28.57
CA VAL A 109 21.66 4.16 27.76
C VAL A 109 21.40 3.77 26.31
N ILE A 110 21.11 4.75 25.46
CA ILE A 110 20.91 4.52 24.02
C ILE A 110 22.26 4.67 23.32
N PHE A 111 22.86 3.57 22.85
CA PHE A 111 24.08 3.57 22.03
C PHE A 111 23.87 2.79 20.72
N ASN A 112 24.50 3.24 19.63
CA ASN A 112 24.60 2.53 18.34
C ASN A 112 23.32 1.86 17.82
N ARG A 113 22.27 2.65 17.52
CA ARG A 113 21.00 2.18 16.94
C ARG A 113 21.09 1.60 15.52
N LEU A 114 22.29 1.51 14.93
CA LEU A 114 22.49 0.98 13.59
C LEU A 114 23.13 -0.41 13.71
N SER A 115 22.28 -1.44 13.68
CA SER A 115 22.70 -2.83 13.48
C SER A 115 22.76 -3.09 11.97
N ALA A 116 23.93 -3.47 11.47
CA ALA A 116 24.09 -3.93 10.09
C ALA A 116 24.28 -5.45 10.11
N MET A 117 23.52 -6.15 9.29
CA MET A 117 23.58 -7.60 9.15
C MET A 117 23.89 -7.92 7.69
N GLU A 118 24.85 -8.80 7.46
CA GLU A 118 25.34 -9.14 6.13
C GLU A 118 24.53 -10.30 5.52
N SER A 119 24.24 -10.19 4.22
CA SER A 119 23.61 -11.23 3.38
C SER A 119 22.18 -11.64 3.76
N ASP A 120 22.06 -12.70 4.57
CA ASP A 120 20.86 -13.50 4.73
C ASP A 120 20.42 -13.49 6.19
N TYR A 121 19.14 -13.24 6.42
CA TYR A 121 18.55 -13.23 7.75
C TYR A 121 17.37 -14.18 7.81
N SER A 122 17.41 -15.11 8.76
CA SER A 122 16.39 -16.17 8.90
C SER A 122 15.64 -15.98 10.20
N PHE A 123 14.34 -16.20 10.14
CA PHE A 123 13.45 -16.07 11.29
C PHE A 123 12.92 -17.45 11.66
N SER A 124 13.60 -18.05 12.63
CA SER A 124 13.25 -19.34 13.23
C SER A 124 14.01 -19.49 14.54
N GLU A 125 13.74 -20.57 15.27
CA GLU A 125 14.60 -21.10 16.31
C GLU A 125 16.04 -21.21 15.81
N SER A 126 16.96 -20.68 16.62
CA SER A 126 18.37 -20.56 16.25
C SER A 126 19.26 -20.88 17.44
N GLY A 127 20.49 -21.27 17.14
CA GLY A 127 21.54 -21.54 18.12
C GLY A 127 22.91 -21.17 17.56
N THR A 128 23.89 -21.00 18.44
CA THR A 128 25.30 -20.87 18.05
C THR A 128 26.04 -22.06 18.60
N ILE A 129 26.68 -22.83 17.74
CA ILE A 129 27.47 -24.00 18.13
C ILE A 129 28.67 -23.53 18.95
N GLU A 130 28.82 -24.04 20.16
CA GLU A 130 29.96 -23.72 21.03
C GLU A 130 31.16 -24.61 20.72
N SER A 131 30.92 -25.91 20.57
CA SER A 131 31.92 -26.91 20.20
C SER A 131 31.28 -28.03 19.38
N VAL A 132 32.13 -28.81 18.71
CA VAL A 132 31.72 -29.94 17.86
C VAL A 132 32.45 -31.19 18.32
N GLU A 133 31.70 -32.23 18.64
CA GLU A 133 32.20 -33.55 19.01
C GLU A 133 31.59 -34.59 18.08
N LEU A 134 32.41 -35.28 17.27
CA LEU A 134 31.97 -36.38 16.41
C LEU A 134 31.97 -37.67 17.22
N LEU A 135 30.81 -38.33 17.31
CA LEU A 135 30.63 -39.59 18.01
C LEU A 135 30.96 -40.79 17.11
N GLU A 136 31.18 -41.95 17.72
CA GLU A 136 31.57 -43.19 17.01
C GLU A 136 30.50 -43.67 16.00
N ASP A 137 29.24 -43.33 16.22
CA ASP A 137 28.11 -43.66 15.35
C ASP A 137 27.96 -42.72 14.14
N GLY A 138 28.86 -41.74 14.00
CA GLY A 138 28.86 -40.76 12.92
C GLY A 138 27.93 -39.57 13.17
N THR A 139 27.34 -39.44 14.35
CA THR A 139 26.55 -38.28 14.76
C THR A 139 27.40 -37.22 15.46
N TYR A 140 26.91 -35.98 15.49
CA TYR A 140 27.58 -34.85 16.11
C TYR A 140 26.86 -34.46 17.39
N ARG A 141 27.61 -34.39 18.49
CA ARG A 141 27.18 -33.75 19.73
C ARG A 141 27.58 -32.28 19.68
N LEU A 142 26.59 -31.40 19.77
CA LEU A 142 26.73 -29.96 19.56
C LEU A 142 26.20 -29.19 20.78
N PRO A 143 27.07 -28.86 21.75
CA PRO A 143 26.74 -27.89 22.79
C PRO A 143 26.46 -26.52 22.17
N LEU A 144 25.38 -25.88 22.61
CA LEU A 144 24.97 -24.57 22.12
C LEU A 144 25.33 -23.49 23.14
N ARG A 145 25.86 -22.38 22.66
CA ARG A 145 26.20 -21.23 23.49
C ARG A 145 24.92 -20.62 24.08
N LYS A 146 24.85 -20.55 25.40
CA LYS A 146 23.81 -19.81 26.12
C LYS A 146 24.02 -18.29 25.99
N ARG A 147 22.99 -17.52 25.64
CA ARG A 147 23.09 -16.04 25.62
C ARG A 147 22.91 -15.45 27.02
N LEU A 148 22.07 -16.10 27.83
CA LEU A 148 21.78 -15.79 29.23
C LEU A 148 21.75 -17.10 30.03
N GLU A 149 21.85 -17.03 31.35
CA GLU A 149 21.93 -18.21 32.22
C GLU A 149 20.73 -19.18 32.06
N ASN A 150 19.54 -18.62 31.80
CA ASN A 150 18.28 -19.34 31.58
C ASN A 150 17.91 -19.49 30.10
N ASP A 151 18.83 -19.18 29.17
CA ASP A 151 18.60 -19.33 27.74
C ASP A 151 18.93 -20.77 27.32
N PHE A 152 17.91 -21.49 26.89
CA PHE A 152 18.00 -22.88 26.44
C PHE A 152 17.51 -23.00 25.01
N THR A 153 18.04 -23.99 24.30
CA THR A 153 17.71 -24.22 22.89
C THR A 153 16.21 -24.45 22.69
N ALA A 154 15.67 -23.77 21.69
CA ALA A 154 14.31 -23.97 21.20
C ALA A 154 14.25 -24.95 20.01
N LEU A 155 15.40 -25.50 19.60
CA LEU A 155 15.44 -26.59 18.61
C LEU A 155 14.82 -27.85 19.21
N ASP A 156 14.23 -28.67 18.34
CA ASP A 156 13.48 -29.86 18.71
C ASP A 156 13.94 -31.08 17.90
N GLU A 157 13.54 -32.27 18.34
CA GLU A 157 13.82 -33.52 17.63
C GLU A 157 13.26 -33.49 16.20
N ASN A 158 14.03 -34.03 15.27
CA ASN A 158 13.77 -34.03 13.82
C ASN A 158 13.88 -32.68 13.12
N ASP A 159 14.22 -31.59 13.82
CA ASP A 159 14.44 -30.32 13.15
C ASP A 159 15.53 -30.43 12.08
N ILE A 160 15.21 -29.88 10.90
CA ILE A 160 16.15 -29.68 9.81
C ILE A 160 16.86 -28.37 10.09
N ILE A 161 18.13 -28.44 10.45
CA ILE A 161 18.92 -27.26 10.77
C ILE A 161 19.92 -26.95 9.67
N TYR A 162 20.07 -25.66 9.41
CA TYR A 162 21.00 -25.11 8.42
C TYR A 162 21.94 -24.14 9.10
N GLY A 163 23.24 -24.32 8.86
CA GLY A 163 24.27 -23.37 9.25
C GLY A 163 25.14 -23.00 8.05
N MET A 164 25.69 -21.79 8.11
CA MET A 164 26.68 -21.32 7.14
C MET A 164 27.87 -20.72 7.90
N VAL A 165 29.08 -21.14 7.56
CA VAL A 165 30.31 -20.57 8.09
C VAL A 165 31.19 -20.10 6.94
N ASN A 166 31.82 -18.94 7.12
CA ASN A 166 32.83 -18.43 6.18
C ASN A 166 34.20 -18.82 6.69
N ASN A 167 35.04 -19.36 5.80
CA ASN A 167 36.45 -19.58 6.08
C ASN A 167 37.27 -18.30 5.87
N LEU A 168 37.00 -17.28 6.71
CA LEU A 168 37.74 -16.02 6.67
C LEU A 168 39.21 -16.19 7.07
N ALA A 169 39.50 -17.17 7.94
CA ALA A 169 40.86 -17.44 8.41
C ALA A 169 41.79 -17.99 7.32
N SER A 170 41.26 -18.66 6.29
CA SER A 170 42.06 -19.23 5.20
C SER A 170 42.21 -18.31 3.99
N GLY A 171 41.73 -17.06 4.06
CA GLY A 171 41.88 -16.06 3.00
C GLY A 171 41.03 -16.29 1.74
N GLY A 172 40.28 -17.39 1.66
CA GLY A 172 39.50 -17.78 0.46
C GLY A 172 38.09 -17.18 0.37
N GLY A 173 37.49 -16.75 1.48
CA GLY A 173 36.11 -16.23 1.48
C GLY A 173 35.04 -17.27 1.09
N ASP A 174 35.40 -18.56 1.07
CA ASP A 174 34.50 -19.66 0.75
C ASP A 174 33.51 -19.87 1.90
N TYR A 175 32.23 -20.02 1.53
CA TYR A 175 31.16 -20.37 2.46
C TYR A 175 30.93 -21.87 2.45
N TYR A 176 30.97 -22.49 3.62
CA TYR A 176 30.56 -23.87 3.82
C TYR A 176 29.18 -23.89 4.47
N THR A 177 28.32 -24.75 3.93
CA THR A 177 26.96 -24.95 4.43
C THR A 177 26.83 -26.33 5.03
N SER A 178 26.21 -26.39 6.20
CA SER A 178 25.91 -27.63 6.91
C SER A 178 24.41 -27.78 7.05
N TRP A 179 23.89 -28.88 6.50
CA TRP A 179 22.52 -29.33 6.72
C TRP A 179 22.55 -30.54 7.64
N LEU A 180 21.90 -30.43 8.79
CA LEU A 180 21.80 -31.54 9.75
C LEU A 180 20.35 -31.80 10.13
N ARG A 181 20.08 -33.03 10.54
CA ARG A 181 18.84 -33.42 11.22
C ARG A 181 19.13 -33.59 12.69
N VAL A 182 18.37 -32.92 13.54
CA VAL A 182 18.43 -33.10 15.00
C VAL A 182 17.83 -34.47 15.34
N LEU A 183 18.59 -35.30 16.05
CA LEU A 183 18.16 -36.62 16.51
C LEU A 183 17.68 -36.59 17.96
N HIS A 184 18.33 -35.77 18.79
CA HIS A 184 17.99 -35.66 20.21
C HIS A 184 18.33 -34.25 20.75
N VAL A 185 17.58 -33.79 21.74
CA VAL A 185 17.76 -32.50 22.41
C VAL A 185 17.83 -32.70 23.92
N ASP A 186 18.97 -32.32 24.52
CA ASP A 186 19.12 -32.18 25.98
C ASP A 186 19.02 -30.70 26.35
N THR A 187 17.80 -30.25 26.65
CA THR A 187 17.52 -28.87 27.04
C THR A 187 18.28 -28.49 28.32
N SER A 188 18.48 -29.40 29.27
CA SER A 188 19.12 -29.09 30.55
C SER A 188 20.60 -28.74 30.38
N ALA A 189 21.29 -29.48 29.52
CA ALA A 189 22.68 -29.25 29.17
C ALA A 189 22.85 -28.21 28.04
N ASN A 190 21.76 -27.80 27.39
CA ASN A 190 21.75 -26.98 26.18
C ASN A 190 22.56 -27.62 25.02
N VAL A 191 22.36 -28.92 24.80
CA VAL A 191 23.09 -29.73 23.82
C VAL A 191 22.11 -30.38 22.86
N ILE A 192 22.46 -30.44 21.58
CA ILE A 192 21.75 -31.24 20.59
C ILE A 192 22.67 -32.33 20.04
N THR A 193 22.09 -33.47 19.68
CA THR A 193 22.76 -34.50 18.86
C THR A 193 22.15 -34.47 17.47
N ALA A 194 22.98 -34.35 16.44
CA ALA A 194 22.52 -34.18 15.06
C ALA A 194 23.34 -35.00 14.07
N VAL A 195 22.73 -35.38 12.94
CA VAL A 195 23.38 -36.14 11.85
C VAL A 195 23.38 -35.32 10.57
N LEU A 196 24.45 -35.41 9.78
CA LEU A 196 24.54 -34.75 8.48
C LEU A 196 23.58 -35.39 7.47
N TYR A 197 22.94 -34.55 6.66
CA TYR A 197 22.27 -35.03 5.44
C TYR A 197 23.31 -35.52 4.40
N PRO A 198 22.99 -36.56 3.61
CA PRO A 198 23.82 -36.97 2.48
C PRO A 198 23.96 -35.86 1.43
N ASP A 199 25.08 -35.84 0.70
CA ASP A 199 25.34 -34.88 -0.38
C ASP A 199 24.23 -34.82 -1.44
N SER A 200 23.58 -35.96 -1.73
CA SER A 200 22.47 -36.06 -2.67
C SER A 200 21.17 -35.40 -2.21
N GLU A 201 21.05 -35.09 -0.92
CA GLU A 201 19.82 -34.57 -0.30
C GLU A 201 19.94 -33.09 0.09
N VAL A 202 21.03 -32.42 -0.27
CA VAL A 202 21.24 -31.00 0.04
C VAL A 202 21.31 -30.12 -1.20
N PRO A 203 20.84 -28.86 -1.11
CA PRO A 203 21.07 -27.88 -2.16
C PRO A 203 22.56 -27.74 -2.50
N GLY A 204 22.90 -27.79 -3.79
CA GLY A 204 24.30 -27.66 -4.26
C GLY A 204 25.09 -28.97 -4.32
N GLY A 205 24.52 -30.10 -3.86
CA GLY A 205 25.10 -31.43 -4.04
C GLY A 205 26.34 -31.72 -3.19
N LYS A 206 26.61 -30.91 -2.16
CA LYS A 206 27.72 -31.11 -1.22
C LYS A 206 27.39 -30.54 0.15
N ASN A 207 27.49 -31.37 1.18
CA ASN A 207 27.29 -31.01 2.58
C ASN A 207 28.62 -31.02 3.34
N TYR A 208 28.78 -30.10 4.30
CA TYR A 208 30.00 -29.98 5.09
C TYR A 208 29.72 -30.23 6.57
N PRO A 209 30.66 -30.81 7.33
CA PRO A 209 30.54 -30.93 8.78
C PRO A 209 30.28 -29.59 9.49
N PRO A 210 29.56 -29.59 10.62
CA PRO A 210 29.37 -28.40 11.42
C PRO A 210 30.71 -27.97 12.03
N GLU A 211 30.85 -26.66 12.26
CA GLU A 211 32.06 -26.05 12.85
C GLU A 211 31.69 -25.27 14.12
N PRO A 212 32.63 -25.13 15.09
CA PRO A 212 32.44 -24.22 16.22
C PRO A 212 32.12 -22.80 15.76
N LEU A 213 31.31 -22.09 16.54
CA LEU A 213 30.80 -20.73 16.28
C LEU A 213 29.83 -20.60 15.10
N MET A 214 29.51 -21.69 14.39
CA MET A 214 28.50 -21.67 13.36
C MET A 214 27.13 -21.34 13.95
N ILE A 215 26.45 -20.37 13.33
CA ILE A 215 25.05 -20.04 13.65
C ILE A 215 24.17 -20.98 12.85
N ILE A 216 23.30 -21.69 13.55
CA ILE A 216 22.33 -22.63 12.98
C ILE A 216 20.91 -22.10 13.17
N THR A 217 20.05 -22.37 12.20
CA THR A 217 18.63 -22.05 12.22
C THR A 217 17.82 -23.27 11.80
N ARG A 218 16.65 -23.48 12.40
CA ARG A 218 15.67 -24.43 11.87
C ARG A 218 15.17 -23.94 10.51
N ARG A 219 14.98 -24.89 9.59
CA ARG A 219 14.42 -24.72 8.24
C ARG A 219 13.19 -25.58 7.98
N GLY A 220 12.87 -26.53 8.85
CA GLY A 220 11.74 -27.44 8.67
C GLY A 220 11.77 -28.59 9.66
N ASN A 221 10.81 -29.50 9.55
CA ASN A 221 10.73 -30.71 10.36
C ASN A 221 9.90 -31.76 9.61
N PRO A 222 10.42 -32.98 9.36
CA PRO A 222 9.71 -34.01 8.60
C PRO A 222 8.53 -34.64 9.35
N VAL A 223 8.42 -34.42 10.67
CA VAL A 223 7.42 -35.08 11.52
C VAL A 223 6.42 -34.07 12.11
N ASN A 224 6.91 -32.96 12.65
CA ASN A 224 6.08 -31.95 13.30
C ASN A 224 5.64 -30.87 12.30
N GLU A 225 4.36 -30.90 11.90
CA GLU A 225 3.78 -29.96 10.92
C GLU A 225 3.86 -28.49 11.35
N ASP A 226 3.72 -28.18 12.64
CA ASP A 226 3.83 -26.81 13.16
C ASP A 226 5.26 -26.24 12.98
N ARG A 227 6.24 -27.12 12.77
CA ARG A 227 7.66 -26.79 12.58
C ARG A 227 8.10 -26.96 11.12
N GLN A 228 7.18 -26.90 10.16
CA GLN A 228 7.48 -26.98 8.73
C GLN A 228 7.55 -25.62 8.01
N ALA A 229 7.24 -24.52 8.71
CA ALA A 229 7.32 -23.18 8.14
C ALA A 229 8.62 -22.47 8.51
N TYR A 230 9.24 -21.72 7.59
CA TYR A 230 10.29 -20.75 7.93
C TYR A 230 10.29 -19.60 6.95
N TRP A 231 10.83 -18.44 7.36
CA TRP A 231 10.95 -17.31 6.45
C TRP A 231 12.30 -16.61 6.59
N TYR A 232 12.74 -15.98 5.51
CA TYR A 232 14.04 -15.35 5.43
C TYR A 232 14.07 -14.15 4.48
N LEU A 233 15.02 -13.26 4.74
CA LEU A 233 15.40 -12.12 3.92
C LEU A 233 16.77 -12.41 3.33
N SER A 234 16.94 -12.26 2.01
CA SER A 234 18.25 -12.45 1.38
C SER A 234 18.56 -11.35 0.39
N THR A 235 19.68 -10.67 0.62
CA THR A 235 20.24 -9.72 -0.37
C THR A 235 20.96 -10.44 -1.51
N ARG A 236 21.52 -11.63 -1.25
CA ARG A 236 22.11 -12.51 -2.26
C ARG A 236 21.08 -12.95 -3.28
N GLU A 237 19.92 -13.41 -2.81
CA GLU A 237 18.83 -13.88 -3.65
C GLU A 237 17.88 -12.75 -4.09
N LYS A 238 17.99 -11.57 -3.47
CA LYS A 238 17.15 -10.39 -3.73
C LYS A 238 15.67 -10.68 -3.50
N CYS A 239 15.35 -11.39 -2.43
CA CYS A 239 13.98 -11.74 -2.08
C CYS A 239 13.75 -11.82 -0.56
N ILE A 240 12.50 -11.57 -0.18
CA ILE A 240 11.87 -12.04 1.06
C ILE A 240 11.11 -13.30 0.68
N CYS A 241 11.30 -14.38 1.44
CA CYS A 241 10.72 -15.67 1.11
C CYS A 241 10.15 -16.31 2.37
N MET A 242 8.90 -16.74 2.29
CA MET A 242 8.23 -17.53 3.30
C MET A 242 7.95 -18.91 2.71
N LEU A 243 8.44 -19.93 3.41
CA LEU A 243 8.24 -21.31 3.07
C LEU A 243 7.33 -22.00 4.08
N ASP A 244 6.64 -23.01 3.59
CA ASP A 244 5.71 -23.83 4.35
C ASP A 244 5.82 -25.30 3.91
N GLY A 245 5.44 -26.25 4.77
CA GLY A 245 5.51 -27.68 4.47
C GLY A 245 6.93 -28.23 4.26
N VAL A 246 7.97 -27.60 4.80
CA VAL A 246 9.38 -28.00 4.59
C VAL A 246 9.71 -29.25 5.40
N THR A 247 9.82 -30.38 4.70
CA THR A 247 10.12 -31.71 5.26
C THR A 247 11.51 -32.24 4.90
N LYS A 248 12.24 -31.58 4.01
CA LYS A 248 13.59 -31.94 3.56
C LYS A 248 14.39 -30.72 3.09
N PRO A 249 15.73 -30.78 3.01
CA PRO A 249 16.54 -29.63 2.60
C PRO A 249 16.31 -29.15 1.16
N ILE A 250 16.10 -30.07 0.22
CA ILE A 250 15.77 -29.73 -1.17
C ILE A 250 14.29 -29.37 -1.27
N LEU A 251 14.03 -28.09 -1.45
CA LEU A 251 12.69 -27.53 -1.53
C LEU A 251 11.97 -27.92 -2.80
N GLU A 252 10.67 -28.16 -2.69
CA GLU A 252 9.74 -28.34 -3.80
C GLU A 252 8.97 -27.06 -4.07
N GLU A 253 8.36 -26.93 -5.25
CA GLU A 253 7.61 -25.72 -5.62
C GLU A 253 6.47 -25.42 -4.65
N HIS A 254 5.87 -26.49 -4.11
CA HIS A 254 4.78 -26.37 -3.17
C HIS A 254 5.24 -25.81 -1.81
N ASN A 255 6.54 -25.78 -1.53
CA ASN A 255 7.04 -25.19 -0.29
C ASN A 255 7.05 -23.66 -0.33
N TYR A 256 7.06 -23.05 -1.52
CA TYR A 256 7.07 -21.60 -1.65
C TYR A 256 5.67 -21.02 -1.42
N ALA A 257 5.44 -20.48 -0.21
CA ALA A 257 4.16 -19.88 0.16
C ALA A 257 4.07 -18.43 -0.31
N ILE A 258 5.10 -17.62 -0.03
CA ILE A 258 5.19 -16.21 -0.43
C ILE A 258 6.62 -15.88 -0.88
N ILE A 259 6.75 -15.16 -2.00
CA ILE A 259 8.01 -14.57 -2.46
C ILE A 259 7.77 -13.10 -2.79
N ILE A 260 8.57 -12.21 -2.21
CA ILE A 260 8.58 -10.77 -2.53
C ILE A 260 9.99 -10.42 -3.00
N GLY A 261 10.14 -9.99 -4.25
CA GLY A 261 11.43 -9.72 -4.88
C GLY A 261 11.65 -10.58 -6.11
N ARG A 262 12.88 -11.04 -6.34
CA ARG A 262 13.17 -11.92 -7.48
C ARG A 262 12.58 -13.32 -7.27
N LEU A 263 11.76 -13.75 -8.22
CA LEU A 263 11.18 -15.09 -8.22
C LEU A 263 12.26 -16.16 -8.42
N LYS A 264 12.02 -17.35 -7.86
CA LYS A 264 12.81 -18.55 -8.13
C LYS A 264 12.42 -19.12 -9.49
N GLN A 265 13.34 -19.84 -10.14
CA GLN A 265 13.08 -20.55 -11.39
C GLN A 265 12.24 -21.81 -11.11
N LEU A 266 10.97 -21.60 -10.80
CA LEU A 266 9.98 -22.66 -10.58
C LEU A 266 9.26 -22.93 -11.90
N SER A 267 8.95 -24.18 -12.19
CA SER A 267 8.20 -24.58 -13.38
C SER A 267 6.77 -24.01 -13.39
N LEU A 268 6.22 -23.68 -12.22
CA LEU A 268 4.99 -22.89 -12.08
C LEU A 268 4.98 -21.60 -12.93
N PHE A 269 6.14 -21.01 -13.17
CA PHE A 269 6.29 -19.75 -13.93
C PHE A 269 6.67 -19.97 -15.40
N ASP A 270 6.75 -21.22 -15.85
CA ASP A 270 7.06 -21.53 -17.24
C ASP A 270 5.94 -21.03 -18.16
N ASN A 271 6.34 -20.47 -19.30
CA ASN A 271 5.46 -19.85 -20.30
C ASN A 271 4.68 -18.60 -19.85
N LEU A 272 4.92 -18.10 -18.63
CA LEU A 272 4.38 -16.80 -18.21
C LEU A 272 5.31 -15.66 -18.69
N PRO A 273 4.77 -14.45 -18.93
CA PRO A 273 5.56 -13.26 -19.30
C PRO A 273 6.32 -12.68 -18.09
N ILE A 274 7.09 -13.53 -17.40
CA ILE A 274 7.83 -13.20 -16.18
C ILE A 274 9.31 -13.00 -16.52
N ASN A 275 9.87 -11.90 -16.05
CA ASN A 275 11.30 -11.61 -16.17
C ASN A 275 11.97 -11.80 -14.80
N TYR A 276 12.69 -12.91 -14.59
CA TYR A 276 13.37 -13.22 -13.32
C TYR A 276 14.39 -12.16 -12.83
N ARG A 277 14.71 -11.13 -13.64
CA ARG A 277 15.52 -9.99 -13.21
C ARG A 277 14.73 -8.91 -12.47
N HIS A 278 13.41 -8.86 -12.66
CA HIS A 278 12.49 -7.94 -12.01
C HIS A 278 12.01 -8.47 -10.67
N SER A 279 11.44 -7.57 -9.87
CA SER A 279 10.80 -7.93 -8.60
C SER A 279 9.32 -8.17 -8.81
N TYR A 280 8.81 -9.24 -8.23
CA TYR A 280 7.40 -9.60 -8.22
C TYR A 280 6.95 -9.92 -6.80
N VAL A 281 5.63 -10.00 -6.62
CA VAL A 281 5.01 -10.58 -5.43
C VAL A 281 4.27 -11.83 -5.88
N TYR A 282 4.69 -12.97 -5.36
CA TYR A 282 4.01 -14.25 -5.54
C TYR A 282 3.46 -14.71 -4.19
N CYS A 283 2.20 -15.13 -4.17
CA CYS A 283 1.54 -15.77 -3.05
C CYS A 283 0.50 -16.75 -3.58
N ARG A 284 0.27 -17.85 -2.86
CA ARG A 284 -0.72 -18.88 -3.24
C ARG A 284 -2.16 -18.39 -3.21
N GLY A 285 -2.46 -17.49 -2.28
CA GLY A 285 -3.77 -16.85 -2.14
C GLY A 285 -3.61 -15.52 -1.43
N ILE A 286 -4.45 -14.55 -1.81
CA ILE A 286 -4.49 -13.23 -1.21
C ILE A 286 -5.94 -12.82 -0.97
N ALA A 287 -6.24 -12.37 0.25
CA ALA A 287 -7.50 -11.73 0.56
C ALA A 287 -7.26 -10.21 0.59
N PHE A 288 -8.09 -9.46 -0.14
CA PHE A 288 -8.03 -8.01 -0.18
C PHE A 288 -9.36 -7.41 0.29
N GLN A 289 -9.30 -6.31 1.02
CA GLN A 289 -10.47 -5.47 1.26
C GLN A 289 -10.77 -4.60 0.04
N GLU A 290 -9.73 -3.98 -0.52
CA GLU A 290 -9.80 -3.19 -1.75
C GLU A 290 -8.54 -3.44 -2.59
N ARG A 291 -8.69 -3.42 -3.93
CA ARG A 291 -7.59 -3.59 -4.89
C ARG A 291 -7.55 -2.41 -5.85
N LEU A 292 -6.65 -1.46 -5.59
CA LEU A 292 -6.35 -0.39 -6.53
C LEU A 292 -5.30 -0.85 -7.54
N GLN A 293 -5.71 -1.07 -8.79
CA GLN A 293 -4.79 -1.41 -9.87
C GLN A 293 -4.50 -0.16 -10.70
N ILE A 294 -3.22 0.18 -10.83
CA ILE A 294 -2.76 1.32 -11.65
C ILE A 294 -1.84 0.77 -12.73
N GLN A 295 -2.21 1.00 -14.00
CA GLN A 295 -1.31 0.75 -15.12
C GLN A 295 -0.33 1.90 -15.26
N TYR A 296 0.94 1.60 -15.58
CA TYR A 296 1.90 2.62 -15.97
C TYR A 296 1.37 3.38 -17.21
N PRO A 297 1.36 4.73 -17.24
CA PRO A 297 2.07 5.68 -16.37
C PRO A 297 1.24 6.27 -15.19
N GLY A 298 0.11 5.68 -14.82
CA GLY A 298 -0.74 6.20 -13.74
C GLY A 298 -2.25 6.06 -14.00
N ILE A 299 -2.66 5.18 -14.92
CA ILE A 299 -4.06 5.01 -15.32
C ILE A 299 -4.72 4.00 -14.37
N PRO A 300 -5.68 4.42 -13.53
CA PRO A 300 -6.43 3.49 -12.70
C PRO A 300 -7.23 2.53 -13.59
N VAL A 301 -7.18 1.24 -13.28
CA VAL A 301 -8.03 0.24 -13.91
C VAL A 301 -9.30 0.14 -13.08
N VAL A 302 -10.42 0.51 -13.69
CA VAL A 302 -11.75 0.41 -13.07
C VAL A 302 -12.16 -1.07 -13.02
N SER A 303 -12.52 -1.55 -11.83
CA SER A 303 -13.08 -2.88 -11.64
C SER A 303 -14.58 -2.88 -11.95
N LEU A 304 -15.02 -3.69 -12.91
CA LEU A 304 -16.45 -3.86 -13.19
C LEU A 304 -17.02 -4.94 -12.27
N VAL A 305 -17.99 -4.56 -11.43
CA VAL A 305 -18.64 -5.45 -10.46
C VAL A 305 -19.97 -5.90 -11.07
N ASP A 306 -20.11 -7.20 -11.35
CA ASP A 306 -21.37 -7.75 -11.84
C ASP A 306 -22.37 -7.89 -10.68
N ARG A 307 -23.51 -7.19 -10.79
CA ARG A 307 -24.61 -7.20 -9.82
C ARG A 307 -25.78 -8.08 -10.28
N GLY A 308 -25.64 -8.82 -11.38
CA GLY A 308 -26.67 -9.69 -11.93
C GLY A 308 -27.71 -8.91 -12.74
N ASP A 309 -28.95 -9.41 -12.77
CA ASP A 309 -30.04 -8.75 -13.48
C ASP A 309 -30.43 -7.42 -12.82
N TRP A 310 -30.82 -6.45 -13.64
CA TRP A 310 -31.31 -5.17 -13.13
C TRP A 310 -32.63 -5.35 -12.38
N SER A 311 -32.76 -4.68 -11.23
CA SER A 311 -33.97 -4.66 -10.43
C SER A 311 -34.26 -3.26 -9.91
N SER A 312 -35.51 -2.82 -10.07
CA SER A 312 -36.01 -1.57 -9.49
C SER A 312 -35.97 -1.58 -7.96
N GLU A 313 -36.13 -2.75 -7.33
CA GLU A 313 -36.04 -2.90 -5.87
C GLU A 313 -34.61 -2.64 -5.38
N VAL A 314 -33.60 -3.16 -6.10
CA VAL A 314 -32.19 -2.92 -5.76
C VAL A 314 -31.82 -1.46 -5.98
N ALA A 315 -32.30 -0.84 -7.07
CA ALA A 315 -32.08 0.57 -7.36
C ALA A 315 -32.64 1.49 -6.25
N ALA A 316 -33.76 1.12 -5.64
CA ALA A 316 -34.40 1.88 -4.55
C ALA A 316 -34.01 1.40 -3.13
N SER A 317 -33.09 0.43 -3.01
CA SER A 317 -32.68 -0.13 -1.72
C SER A 317 -31.62 0.73 -1.01
N ASP A 318 -31.26 0.34 0.21
CA ASP A 318 -30.14 0.92 0.96
C ASP A 318 -28.76 0.61 0.35
N ASN A 319 -28.70 -0.28 -0.66
CA ASN A 319 -27.47 -0.62 -1.39
C ASN A 319 -27.68 -0.53 -2.91
N PRO A 320 -27.90 0.69 -3.44
CA PRO A 320 -28.21 0.91 -4.85
C PRO A 320 -26.97 0.73 -5.73
N TYR A 321 -27.18 0.71 -7.04
CA TYR A 321 -26.10 0.61 -8.02
C TYR A 321 -25.20 1.85 -7.95
N SER A 322 -23.89 1.62 -8.03
CA SER A 322 -22.88 2.61 -7.73
C SER A 322 -21.74 2.62 -8.75
N VAL A 323 -21.07 3.76 -8.82
CA VAL A 323 -19.87 4.01 -9.61
C VAL A 323 -18.91 4.89 -8.81
N SER A 324 -17.64 4.56 -8.87
CA SER A 324 -16.54 5.26 -8.22
C SER A 324 -15.39 5.45 -9.21
N SER A 325 -14.29 6.07 -8.76
CA SER A 325 -13.07 6.21 -9.56
C SER A 325 -12.33 4.88 -9.79
N THR A 326 -12.66 3.83 -9.03
CA THR A 326 -11.94 2.54 -9.03
C THR A 326 -12.86 1.35 -9.31
N SER A 327 -14.18 1.53 -9.25
CA SER A 327 -15.18 0.50 -9.50
C SER A 327 -16.43 1.04 -10.21
N ALA A 328 -17.10 0.19 -10.98
CA ALA A 328 -18.43 0.49 -11.50
C ALA A 328 -19.30 -0.77 -11.49
N ASP A 329 -20.51 -0.65 -10.95
CA ASP A 329 -21.49 -1.72 -11.00
C ASP A 329 -21.98 -1.92 -12.43
N THR A 330 -22.14 -3.18 -12.82
CA THR A 330 -22.74 -3.59 -14.10
C THR A 330 -23.92 -4.52 -13.85
N VAL A 331 -24.94 -4.43 -14.69
CA VAL A 331 -26.17 -5.24 -14.61
C VAL A 331 -26.54 -5.81 -15.96
N TRP A 332 -27.32 -6.88 -15.97
CA TRP A 332 -27.93 -7.45 -17.16
C TRP A 332 -29.38 -6.99 -17.29
N HIS A 333 -29.77 -6.56 -18.49
CA HIS A 333 -31.16 -6.19 -18.80
C HIS A 333 -31.47 -6.41 -20.27
N TYR A 334 -32.58 -7.10 -20.56
CA TYR A 334 -32.98 -7.51 -21.91
C TYR A 334 -31.84 -8.15 -22.76
N GLY A 335 -30.98 -8.96 -22.10
CA GLY A 335 -29.86 -9.64 -22.74
C GLY A 335 -28.66 -8.74 -23.09
N CYS A 336 -28.66 -7.48 -22.62
CA CYS A 336 -27.52 -6.58 -22.73
C CYS A 336 -26.96 -6.26 -21.34
N ARG A 337 -25.65 -6.12 -21.24
CA ARG A 337 -24.94 -5.68 -20.04
C ARG A 337 -24.77 -4.16 -20.05
N TRP A 338 -25.15 -3.54 -18.96
CA TRP A 338 -25.13 -2.10 -18.76
C TRP A 338 -24.21 -1.73 -17.60
N GLN A 339 -23.43 -0.67 -17.76
CA GLN A 339 -22.59 -0.09 -16.71
C GLN A 339 -23.28 1.12 -16.10
N CYS A 340 -23.30 1.18 -14.77
CA CYS A 340 -23.76 2.33 -14.00
C CYS A 340 -22.85 3.55 -14.23
N LEU A 341 -23.45 4.70 -14.51
CA LEU A 341 -22.76 5.98 -14.72
C LEU A 341 -22.97 6.97 -13.57
N ILE A 342 -24.01 6.77 -12.75
CA ILE A 342 -24.42 7.68 -11.68
C ILE A 342 -24.76 6.87 -10.43
N ASN A 343 -24.20 7.26 -9.29
CA ASN A 343 -24.51 6.65 -8.01
C ASN A 343 -25.99 6.79 -7.66
N GLY A 344 -26.64 5.68 -7.29
CA GLY A 344 -28.03 5.69 -6.86
C GLY A 344 -29.03 5.95 -7.98
N THR A 345 -28.70 5.59 -9.22
CA THR A 345 -29.62 5.78 -10.35
C THR A 345 -30.90 4.94 -10.17
N LEU A 346 -32.04 5.61 -10.24
CA LEU A 346 -33.37 4.98 -10.31
C LEU A 346 -33.79 4.69 -11.76
N ASP A 347 -33.05 5.20 -12.74
CA ASP A 347 -33.34 4.99 -14.16
C ASP A 347 -33.23 3.51 -14.50
N GLU A 348 -34.12 3.03 -15.35
CA GLU A 348 -34.00 1.70 -15.97
C GLU A 348 -32.90 1.74 -17.07
N PRO A 349 -32.09 0.67 -17.23
CA PRO A 349 -31.16 0.56 -18.34
C PRO A 349 -31.89 0.48 -19.68
N ARG A 350 -31.68 1.47 -20.55
CA ARG A 350 -32.26 1.55 -21.89
C ARG A 350 -31.50 2.55 -22.76
N PHE A 351 -31.78 2.54 -24.06
CA PHE A 351 -31.28 3.59 -24.96
C PHE A 351 -31.69 4.98 -24.44
N GLY A 352 -30.76 5.94 -24.48
CA GLY A 352 -30.98 7.29 -23.96
C GLY A 352 -31.03 7.42 -22.43
N SER A 353 -30.74 6.37 -21.66
CA SER A 353 -30.68 6.43 -20.20
C SER A 353 -29.46 7.24 -19.72
N THR A 354 -29.65 8.12 -18.74
CA THR A 354 -28.54 8.95 -18.21
C THR A 354 -27.70 8.22 -17.16
N GLY A 355 -28.32 7.26 -16.46
CA GLY A 355 -27.67 6.47 -15.43
C GLY A 355 -26.92 5.23 -15.94
N TRP A 356 -27.07 4.87 -17.23
CA TRP A 356 -26.59 3.58 -17.75
C TRP A 356 -25.94 3.70 -19.13
N ALA A 357 -24.81 3.01 -19.32
CA ALA A 357 -24.17 2.83 -20.63
C ALA A 357 -24.13 1.35 -21.02
N MET A 358 -24.59 1.01 -22.22
CA MET A 358 -24.47 -0.34 -22.76
C MET A 358 -22.99 -0.68 -22.97
N LYS A 359 -22.59 -1.88 -22.51
CA LYS A 359 -21.22 -2.39 -22.63
C LYS A 359 -21.10 -3.60 -23.54
N GLU A 360 -22.05 -4.51 -23.44
CA GLU A 360 -22.01 -5.82 -24.09
C GLU A 360 -23.45 -6.25 -24.40
N GLY A 361 -23.68 -6.95 -25.51
CA GLY A 361 -25.03 -7.36 -25.93
C GLY A 361 -25.24 -7.17 -27.44
N ASN A 362 -26.50 -7.08 -27.87
CA ASN A 362 -26.87 -6.89 -29.28
C ASN A 362 -26.87 -5.38 -29.63
N PRO A 363 -25.89 -4.87 -30.39
CA PRO A 363 -25.83 -3.46 -30.74
C PRO A 363 -26.60 -3.11 -32.02
N ASN A 364 -27.24 -4.10 -32.67
CA ASN A 364 -27.86 -3.90 -33.96
C ASN A 364 -29.18 -3.16 -33.80
N PHE A 365 -29.29 -2.05 -34.54
CA PHE A 365 -30.55 -1.38 -34.78
C PHE A 365 -31.26 -2.12 -35.92
N SER A 366 -32.55 -2.37 -35.76
CA SER A 366 -33.39 -2.93 -36.81
C SER A 366 -34.74 -2.22 -36.85
N ILE A 367 -35.29 -2.03 -38.03
CA ILE A 367 -36.65 -1.50 -38.23
C ILE A 367 -37.60 -2.54 -38.80
N ASP A 368 -38.89 -2.35 -38.53
CA ASP A 368 -39.97 -3.14 -39.10
C ASP A 368 -41.13 -2.22 -39.52
N ILE A 369 -41.87 -2.60 -40.56
CA ILE A 369 -43.08 -1.90 -41.00
C ILE A 369 -44.29 -2.77 -40.69
N SER A 370 -45.26 -2.19 -40.00
CA SER A 370 -46.56 -2.82 -39.73
C SER A 370 -47.67 -2.14 -40.55
N SER A 371 -48.63 -2.93 -41.03
CA SER A 371 -49.83 -2.48 -41.73
C SER A 371 -51.03 -2.49 -40.78
N ALA A 372 -51.85 -1.44 -40.81
CA ALA A 372 -53.07 -1.36 -40.01
C ALA A 372 -54.17 -2.31 -40.51
N ASN A 373 -54.15 -2.69 -41.79
CA ASN A 373 -55.14 -3.56 -42.43
C ASN A 373 -54.60 -4.95 -42.80
N ASP A 374 -53.60 -5.47 -42.08
CA ASP A 374 -52.97 -6.79 -42.32
C ASP A 374 -52.53 -7.01 -43.78
N TRP A 375 -51.96 -5.97 -44.40
CA TRP A 375 -51.51 -5.94 -45.80
C TRP A 375 -52.62 -6.14 -46.83
N ARG A 376 -53.88 -5.91 -46.46
CA ARG A 376 -55.03 -6.03 -47.36
C ARG A 376 -55.43 -4.67 -47.92
N ILE A 377 -55.23 -4.49 -49.21
CA ILE A 377 -55.70 -3.32 -49.95
C ILE A 377 -57.03 -3.63 -50.63
N ASP A 378 -58.08 -2.90 -50.25
CA ASP A 378 -59.38 -2.95 -50.92
C ASP A 378 -59.59 -1.67 -51.72
N LEU A 379 -59.38 -1.75 -53.04
CA LEU A 379 -59.55 -0.63 -53.96
C LEU A 379 -61.01 -0.22 -54.16
N ASP A 380 -61.95 -1.11 -53.84
CA ASP A 380 -63.40 -0.91 -54.02
C ASP A 380 -64.10 -0.51 -52.72
N LYS A 381 -63.33 -0.29 -51.64
CA LYS A 381 -63.84 0.12 -50.34
C LYS A 381 -64.66 1.40 -50.47
N MET A 382 -65.91 1.36 -50.01
CA MET A 382 -66.82 2.52 -50.00
C MET A 382 -67.08 3.01 -48.57
N ASP A 383 -67.26 4.32 -48.44
CA ASP A 383 -67.75 4.96 -47.21
C ASP A 383 -69.25 4.73 -47.02
N GLU A 384 -69.80 5.16 -45.88
CA GLU A 384 -71.22 5.03 -45.54
C GLU A 384 -72.17 5.73 -46.54
N ASN A 385 -71.64 6.61 -47.40
CA ASN A 385 -72.38 7.37 -48.39
C ASN A 385 -72.22 6.80 -49.82
N GLY A 386 -71.50 5.69 -49.99
CA GLY A 386 -71.26 5.04 -51.28
C GLY A 386 -70.17 5.70 -52.13
N ASN A 387 -69.33 6.56 -51.55
CA ASN A 387 -68.14 7.08 -52.20
C ASN A 387 -66.96 6.16 -51.94
N LEU A 388 -66.03 6.09 -52.90
CA LEU A 388 -64.80 5.34 -52.70
C LEU A 388 -63.96 5.97 -51.58
N VAL A 389 -63.41 5.13 -50.70
CA VAL A 389 -62.46 5.56 -49.67
C VAL A 389 -61.09 5.75 -50.33
N ASP A 390 -60.48 6.91 -50.11
CA ASP A 390 -59.18 7.24 -50.69
C ASP A 390 -58.01 6.72 -49.86
N ASP A 391 -58.13 6.65 -48.53
CA ASP A 391 -57.14 6.07 -47.62
C ASP A 391 -57.30 4.54 -47.56
N LEU A 392 -56.30 3.82 -48.06
CA LEU A 392 -56.33 2.38 -48.27
C LEU A 392 -55.72 1.61 -47.09
N ASP A 393 -54.61 2.09 -46.53
CA ASP A 393 -53.93 1.48 -45.39
C ASP A 393 -53.00 2.49 -44.69
N VAL A 394 -52.53 2.15 -43.49
CA VAL A 394 -51.56 2.95 -42.73
C VAL A 394 -50.36 2.08 -42.39
N LEU A 395 -49.20 2.45 -42.94
CA LEU A 395 -47.92 1.81 -42.65
C LEU A 395 -47.22 2.54 -41.51
N THR A 396 -46.85 1.81 -40.46
CA THR A 396 -46.15 2.35 -39.28
C THR A 396 -44.79 1.70 -39.09
N ILE A 397 -43.74 2.51 -39.01
CA ILE A 397 -42.38 2.06 -38.70
C ILE A 397 -42.22 1.87 -37.19
N THR A 398 -41.62 0.75 -36.81
CA THR A 398 -41.10 0.50 -35.46
C THR A 398 -39.60 0.25 -35.51
N GLY A 399 -38.87 0.68 -34.50
CA GLY A 399 -37.42 0.49 -34.39
C GLY A 399 -37.05 -0.25 -33.11
N MET A 400 -36.13 -1.21 -33.23
CA MET A 400 -35.60 -2.00 -32.13
C MET A 400 -34.09 -1.79 -31.99
N LEU A 401 -33.64 -1.50 -30.77
CA LEU A 401 -32.22 -1.45 -30.42
C LEU A 401 -32.05 -1.98 -28.99
N TYR A 402 -30.98 -2.76 -28.74
CA TYR A 402 -30.75 -3.43 -27.46
C TYR A 402 -31.93 -4.30 -27.01
N ASN A 403 -32.61 -4.95 -27.98
CA ASN A 403 -33.81 -5.77 -27.78
C ASN A 403 -34.98 -5.01 -27.13
N ARG A 404 -35.04 -3.69 -27.28
CA ARG A 404 -36.15 -2.84 -26.84
C ARG A 404 -36.60 -1.92 -27.96
N ASP A 405 -37.87 -1.55 -27.90
CA ASP A 405 -38.47 -0.55 -28.77
C ASP A 405 -37.83 0.83 -28.49
N VAL A 406 -37.32 1.45 -29.55
CA VAL A 406 -36.71 2.79 -29.57
C VAL A 406 -37.41 3.73 -30.56
N THR A 407 -38.63 3.39 -30.99
CA THR A 407 -39.38 4.12 -32.03
C THR A 407 -39.57 5.60 -31.69
N GLU A 408 -39.76 5.93 -30.41
CA GLU A 408 -39.88 7.31 -29.93
C GLU A 408 -38.62 8.15 -30.18
N HIS A 409 -37.44 7.51 -30.21
CA HIS A 409 -36.16 8.18 -30.43
C HIS A 409 -35.82 8.40 -31.90
N ILE A 410 -36.63 7.86 -32.82
CA ILE A 410 -36.49 8.09 -34.27
C ILE A 410 -37.19 9.40 -34.61
N LEU A 411 -36.44 10.38 -35.11
CA LEU A 411 -36.99 11.65 -35.58
C LEU A 411 -37.73 11.44 -36.90
N ASP A 412 -38.86 12.12 -37.09
CA ASP A 412 -39.61 12.02 -38.36
C ASP A 412 -38.81 12.51 -39.57
N ALA A 413 -37.94 13.51 -39.37
CA ALA A 413 -37.04 14.00 -40.42
C ALA A 413 -35.91 13.03 -40.80
N ASP A 414 -35.70 11.97 -40.00
CA ASP A 414 -34.70 10.93 -40.24
C ASP A 414 -35.32 9.67 -40.87
N VAL A 415 -36.56 9.77 -41.36
CA VAL A 415 -37.27 8.74 -42.10
C VAL A 415 -37.45 9.18 -43.55
N GLU A 416 -36.96 8.36 -44.47
CA GLU A 416 -37.15 8.57 -45.91
C GLU A 416 -37.97 7.41 -46.49
N TRP A 417 -39.06 7.75 -47.18
CA TRP A 417 -39.86 6.78 -47.92
C TRP A 417 -39.56 6.89 -49.41
N THR A 418 -39.36 5.74 -50.05
CA THR A 418 -39.26 5.62 -51.49
C THR A 418 -40.25 4.57 -52.00
N ARG A 419 -40.64 4.71 -53.27
CA ARG A 419 -41.63 3.86 -53.92
C ARG A 419 -41.10 3.36 -55.24
N ASP A 420 -41.40 2.11 -55.59
CA ASP A 420 -41.22 1.54 -56.93
C ASP A 420 -42.56 1.04 -57.47
N SER A 421 -43.11 1.77 -58.44
CA SER A 421 -44.33 1.41 -59.18
C SER A 421 -44.02 0.91 -60.61
N GLY A 422 -42.73 0.83 -60.98
CA GLY A 422 -42.29 0.60 -62.36
C GLY A 422 -42.27 1.85 -63.24
N ASN A 423 -42.66 3.03 -62.73
CA ASN A 423 -42.60 4.31 -63.43
C ASN A 423 -41.81 5.36 -62.63
N ILE A 424 -40.53 5.52 -62.99
CA ILE A 424 -39.57 6.43 -62.35
C ILE A 424 -40.11 7.88 -62.24
N THR A 425 -40.91 8.34 -63.19
CA THR A 425 -41.44 9.72 -63.17
C THR A 425 -42.50 9.89 -62.09
N GLU A 426 -43.39 8.92 -61.94
CA GLU A 426 -44.41 8.92 -60.89
C GLU A 426 -43.76 8.71 -59.51
N ASP A 427 -42.76 7.84 -59.41
CA ASP A 427 -42.06 7.53 -58.16
C ASP A 427 -41.29 8.75 -57.62
N ASN A 428 -40.62 9.52 -58.48
CA ASN A 428 -39.97 10.76 -58.09
C ASN A 428 -40.97 11.82 -57.61
N ALA A 429 -42.12 11.96 -58.29
CA ALA A 429 -43.17 12.89 -57.86
C ALA A 429 -43.80 12.46 -56.53
N TRP A 430 -43.95 11.15 -56.31
CA TRP A 430 -44.45 10.58 -55.07
C TRP A 430 -43.51 10.83 -53.90
N ALA A 431 -42.20 10.62 -54.09
CA ALA A 431 -41.19 10.85 -53.07
C ALA A 431 -41.17 12.32 -52.61
N VAL A 432 -41.31 13.27 -53.53
CA VAL A 432 -41.39 14.70 -53.20
C VAL A 432 -42.65 15.03 -52.39
N LYS A 433 -43.79 14.40 -52.71
CA LYS A 433 -45.04 14.60 -51.98
C LYS A 433 -44.99 14.03 -50.54
N HIS A 434 -44.17 13.01 -50.31
CA HIS A 434 -44.07 12.27 -49.05
C HIS A 434 -42.78 12.54 -48.26
N ALA A 435 -41.98 13.53 -48.65
CA ALA A 435 -40.68 13.82 -48.04
C ALA A 435 -40.75 14.08 -46.52
N ASP A 436 -41.88 14.61 -46.01
CA ASP A 436 -42.08 14.94 -44.58
C ASP A 436 -43.11 14.03 -43.89
N THR A 437 -43.31 12.80 -44.39
CA THR A 437 -44.31 11.86 -43.87
C THR A 437 -43.92 11.29 -42.50
N GLY A 438 -42.63 11.19 -42.21
CA GLY A 438 -42.12 10.63 -40.96
C GLY A 438 -42.42 9.14 -40.81
N LYS A 439 -42.60 8.69 -39.56
CA LYS A 439 -42.75 7.26 -39.21
C LYS A 439 -44.05 6.60 -39.69
N VAL A 440 -45.05 7.38 -40.10
CA VAL A 440 -46.40 6.88 -40.42
C VAL A 440 -46.80 7.31 -41.83
N LEU A 441 -46.87 6.35 -42.75
CA LEU A 441 -47.30 6.57 -44.13
C LEU A 441 -48.75 6.13 -44.31
N VAL A 442 -49.63 7.10 -44.57
CA VAL A 442 -51.03 6.82 -44.97
C VAL A 442 -51.05 6.58 -46.48
N LEU A 443 -51.34 5.34 -46.88
CA LEU A 443 -51.39 4.94 -48.28
C LEU A 443 -52.74 5.33 -48.88
N ARG A 444 -52.70 6.10 -49.97
CA ARG A 444 -53.88 6.45 -50.77
C ARG A 444 -53.90 5.76 -52.11
N ARG A 445 -55.07 5.77 -52.77
CA ARG A 445 -55.21 5.19 -54.12
C ARG A 445 -54.22 5.75 -55.15
N ASP A 446 -53.95 7.06 -55.11
CA ASP A 446 -52.97 7.70 -56.00
C ASP A 446 -51.52 7.26 -55.72
N ASP A 447 -51.25 6.74 -54.52
CA ASP A 447 -49.92 6.36 -54.09
C ASP A 447 -49.48 5.00 -54.64
N LEU A 448 -50.38 4.21 -55.23
CA LEU A 448 -50.07 2.91 -55.85
C LEU A 448 -49.60 3.04 -57.31
N GLY A 449 -49.80 4.21 -57.92
CA GLY A 449 -49.43 4.49 -59.32
C GLY A 449 -50.48 4.04 -60.33
N THR A 450 -50.44 4.65 -61.53
CA THR A 450 -51.51 4.49 -62.55
C THR A 450 -51.58 3.08 -63.14
N SER A 451 -50.47 2.32 -63.07
CA SER A 451 -50.35 0.97 -63.61
C SER A 451 -50.63 -0.13 -62.57
N PHE A 452 -50.96 0.20 -61.32
CA PHE A 452 -51.12 -0.78 -60.24
C PHE A 452 -52.13 -1.90 -60.57
N VAL A 453 -53.27 -1.55 -61.16
CA VAL A 453 -54.31 -2.54 -61.54
C VAL A 453 -53.82 -3.52 -62.61
N GLN A 454 -52.80 -3.15 -63.39
CA GLN A 454 -52.23 -3.99 -64.46
C GLN A 454 -51.02 -4.81 -63.98
N VAL A 455 -50.18 -4.23 -63.14
CA VAL A 455 -48.94 -4.84 -62.61
C VAL A 455 -49.19 -5.68 -61.37
N GLY A 456 -50.17 -5.28 -60.55
CA GLY A 456 -50.60 -5.98 -59.34
C GLY A 456 -49.60 -5.95 -58.19
N SER A 457 -48.60 -5.06 -58.23
CA SER A 457 -47.68 -4.84 -57.10
C SER A 457 -47.07 -3.44 -57.10
N CYS A 458 -46.81 -2.90 -55.91
CA CYS A 458 -46.02 -1.69 -55.69
C CYS A 458 -45.15 -1.86 -54.45
N LYS A 459 -43.88 -1.46 -54.54
CA LYS A 459 -42.93 -1.60 -53.43
C LYS A 459 -42.77 -0.28 -52.69
N PHE A 460 -42.78 -0.36 -51.37
CA PHE A 460 -42.47 0.78 -50.50
C PHE A 460 -41.24 0.44 -49.69
N LYS A 461 -40.26 1.34 -49.73
CA LYS A 461 -39.03 1.21 -48.98
C LYS A 461 -38.89 2.35 -47.99
N ALA A 462 -38.68 2.02 -46.71
CA ALA A 462 -38.38 2.97 -45.65
C ALA A 462 -36.90 2.89 -45.30
N THR A 463 -36.21 4.03 -45.32
CA THR A 463 -34.84 4.16 -44.82
C THR A 463 -34.89 5.01 -43.55
N VAL A 464 -34.32 4.52 -42.46
CA VAL A 464 -34.39 5.17 -41.15
C VAL A 464 -33.01 5.36 -40.56
N LEU A 465 -32.78 6.52 -39.96
CA LEU A 465 -31.55 6.86 -39.25
C LEU A 465 -31.84 7.11 -37.76
N LEU A 466 -31.32 6.27 -36.88
CA LEU A 466 -31.34 6.52 -35.43
C LEU A 466 -30.04 7.22 -35.01
N ARG A 467 -30.14 8.37 -34.32
CA ARG A 467 -28.99 9.17 -33.88
C ARG A 467 -28.80 9.06 -32.36
N ASP A 468 -27.58 8.78 -31.93
CA ASP A 468 -27.20 8.71 -30.50
C ASP A 468 -26.17 9.81 -30.13
N GLY A 469 -26.23 10.96 -30.84
CA GLY A 469 -25.33 12.11 -30.65
C GLY A 469 -23.86 11.91 -31.09
N LYS A 470 -23.36 10.67 -31.08
CA LYS A 470 -22.03 10.29 -31.56
C LYS A 470 -22.05 9.39 -32.79
N ASN A 471 -22.98 8.45 -32.84
CA ASN A 471 -23.14 7.49 -33.92
C ASN A 471 -24.50 7.67 -34.61
N VAL A 472 -24.59 7.19 -35.84
CA VAL A 472 -25.83 7.08 -36.61
C VAL A 472 -26.01 5.60 -36.98
N TYR A 473 -27.17 5.05 -36.68
CA TYR A 473 -27.55 3.68 -36.97
C TYR A 473 -28.56 3.68 -38.12
N PRO A 474 -28.12 3.34 -39.35
CA PRO A 474 -29.03 3.20 -40.48
C PRO A 474 -29.66 1.81 -40.50
N ASP A 475 -30.92 1.74 -40.91
CA ASP A 475 -31.53 0.49 -41.38
C ASP A 475 -32.56 0.78 -42.49
N GLU A 476 -32.84 -0.23 -43.31
CA GLU A 476 -33.78 -0.12 -44.42
C GLU A 476 -34.74 -1.31 -44.56
N ILE A 477 -36.02 -0.95 -44.61
CA ILE A 477 -37.24 -1.72 -44.81
C ILE A 477 -37.75 -1.83 -46.24
N GLU A 478 -37.94 -2.97 -46.92
CA GLU A 478 -38.80 -3.00 -48.13
C GLU A 478 -40.01 -3.91 -47.90
N VAL A 479 -41.18 -3.40 -48.27
CA VAL A 479 -42.44 -4.15 -48.26
C VAL A 479 -43.12 -4.04 -49.63
N VAL A 480 -43.78 -5.11 -50.04
CA VAL A 480 -44.48 -5.21 -51.33
C VAL A 480 -45.97 -5.31 -51.06
N ILE A 481 -46.74 -4.46 -51.72
CA ILE A 481 -48.20 -4.39 -51.64
C ILE A 481 -48.80 -4.84 -52.96
#